data_AF-A0A397KWQ7-F1
#
_entry.id   AF-A0A397KWQ7-F1
#
_cell.length_a   1.000
_cell.length_b   1.000
_cell.length_c   1.000
_cell.angle_alpha   90.00
_cell.angle_beta   90.00
_cell.angle_gamma   90.00
#
_symmetry.space_group_name_H-M   'P 1'
#
loop_
_entity.id
_entity.type
_entity.pdbx_description
1 polymer ?
#
loop_
_entity_poly.entity_id
_entity_poly.type
_entity_poly.pdbx_seq_one_letter_code
_entity_poly.pdbx_strand_id
1 'polypeptide(L)'
;YIRNVQFIFSEDFGTEGRGGYFDHYGIIRDIMQNHLLQILALFAMETPVSLDAEDIRNEKVKVLRSMRPIQMEDVVIGQYKSHTKGGVTHPGYTDDKTVPKDSLTPTFAAAALFIDNARWDGVPFLMKAGKALHTRRAEIRVQFRHVPGNLYNRNTGCDLDKATNELVIRVQPDEAIYLKINNKVPGLGMRLDRSNLNLLYSARYSKEIPDAYERLLLDAIEGERRLFIRSDELDAAWSLFTPLLKEIEEKKRIPEYYPYGSRGPVGAHYLAAKHK
;
A
#
# COMPACT_ATOMS: atom_id res chain seq x y z
N TYR A 1 7.98 -17.80 -5.88
CA TYR A 1 9.08 -17.15 -5.12
C TYR A 1 8.61 -16.08 -4.15
N ILE A 2 7.59 -15.30 -4.52
CA ILE A 2 7.03 -14.26 -3.65
C ILE A 2 6.22 -14.91 -2.52
N ARG A 3 6.36 -14.36 -1.32
CA ARG A 3 5.61 -14.72 -0.12
C ARG A 3 4.36 -13.84 0.01
N ASN A 4 4.55 -12.52 -0.03
CA ASN A 4 3.48 -11.53 -0.05
C ASN A 4 3.96 -10.25 -0.75
N VAL A 5 3.00 -9.41 -1.15
CA VAL A 5 3.25 -8.08 -1.70
C VAL A 5 2.49 -7.07 -0.85
N GLN A 6 3.12 -5.94 -0.50
CA GLN A 6 2.53 -4.90 0.33
C GLN A 6 2.52 -3.57 -0.40
N PHE A 7 1.35 -2.94 -0.45
CA PHE A 7 1.15 -1.59 -1.00
C PHE A 7 0.80 -0.67 0.15
N ILE A 8 1.71 0.25 0.46
CA ILE A 8 1.61 1.10 1.63
C ILE A 8 1.50 2.54 1.19
N PHE A 9 0.43 3.19 1.60
CA PHE A 9 0.26 4.63 1.58
C PHE A 9 0.07 5.13 3.02
N SER A 10 0.92 6.03 3.47
CA SER A 10 0.74 6.69 4.76
C SER A 10 1.05 8.16 4.65
N GLU A 11 0.24 8.95 5.34
CA GLU A 11 0.42 10.39 5.53
C GLU A 11 0.61 10.67 7.02
N ASP A 12 1.53 11.58 7.34
CA ASP A 12 1.82 12.01 8.71
C ASP A 12 0.96 13.20 9.18
N PHE A 13 0.08 13.67 8.31
CA PHE A 13 -0.93 14.69 8.60
C PHE A 13 -2.35 14.11 8.61
N GLY A 14 -3.26 14.77 9.33
CA GLY A 14 -4.69 14.42 9.40
C GLY A 14 -5.49 14.96 8.20
N THR A 15 -6.74 15.36 8.42
CA THR A 15 -7.58 15.98 7.37
C THR A 15 -7.43 17.49 7.24
N GLU A 16 -6.64 18.13 8.11
CA GLU A 16 -6.24 19.55 8.01
C GLU A 16 -7.41 20.53 7.73
N GLY A 17 -8.53 20.36 8.43
CA GLY A 17 -9.72 21.22 8.28
C GLY A 17 -10.58 20.92 7.05
N ARG A 18 -10.20 19.91 6.25
CA ARG A 18 -11.01 19.36 5.14
C ARG A 18 -11.78 18.10 5.55
N GLY A 19 -11.94 17.88 6.86
CA GLY A 19 -12.58 16.69 7.41
C GLY A 19 -13.98 16.46 6.88
N GLY A 20 -14.79 17.51 6.75
CA GLY A 20 -16.17 17.41 6.24
C GLY A 20 -16.25 16.96 4.78
N TYR A 21 -15.30 17.35 3.92
CA TYR A 21 -15.22 16.79 2.56
C TYR A 21 -14.82 15.32 2.60
N PHE A 22 -13.76 15.00 3.37
CA PHE A 22 -13.26 13.63 3.50
C PHE A 22 -14.30 12.66 4.09
N ASP A 23 -15.19 13.15 4.96
CA ASP A 23 -16.22 12.37 5.66
C ASP A 23 -17.20 11.67 4.71
N HIS A 24 -17.43 12.24 3.52
CA HIS A 24 -18.35 11.67 2.53
C HIS A 24 -17.73 10.49 1.76
N TYR A 25 -16.41 10.34 1.79
CA TYR A 25 -15.70 9.38 0.94
C TYR A 25 -14.93 8.34 1.77
N GLY A 26 -14.17 8.80 2.77
CA GLY A 26 -13.27 7.98 3.57
C GLY A 26 -12.03 7.48 2.80
N ILE A 27 -11.09 6.90 3.55
CA ILE A 27 -9.77 6.53 3.00
C ILE A 27 -9.83 5.47 1.88
N ILE A 28 -10.85 4.61 1.89
CA ILE A 28 -10.99 3.54 0.90
C ILE A 28 -11.26 4.15 -0.48
N ARG A 29 -12.18 5.11 -0.57
CA ARG A 29 -12.48 5.81 -1.83
C ARG A 29 -11.41 6.83 -2.21
N ASP A 30 -10.81 7.48 -1.22
CA ASP A 30 -9.78 8.51 -1.42
C ASP A 30 -8.48 7.92 -2.00
N ILE A 31 -8.03 6.76 -1.49
CA ILE A 31 -6.69 6.20 -1.77
C ILE A 31 -6.68 4.74 -2.25
N MET A 32 -7.48 3.86 -1.64
CA MET A 32 -7.36 2.41 -1.91
C MET A 32 -7.95 2.03 -3.26
N GLN A 33 -9.17 2.50 -3.56
CA GLN A 33 -9.93 2.13 -4.75
C GLN A 33 -9.28 2.65 -6.04
N ASN A 34 -8.59 3.79 -5.96
CA ASN A 34 -7.92 4.44 -7.07
C ASN A 34 -6.40 4.15 -7.04
N HIS A 35 -5.60 4.97 -6.37
CA HIS A 35 -4.14 4.99 -6.41
C HIS A 35 -3.51 3.63 -6.11
N LEU A 36 -3.86 3.00 -4.99
CA LEU A 36 -3.23 1.73 -4.62
C LEU A 36 -3.68 0.57 -5.51
N LEU A 37 -4.95 0.57 -5.94
CA LEU A 37 -5.44 -0.45 -6.87
C LEU A 37 -4.79 -0.32 -8.26
N GLN A 38 -4.57 0.91 -8.73
CA GLN A 38 -3.87 1.17 -9.99
C GLN A 38 -2.42 0.66 -9.94
N ILE A 39 -1.71 0.94 -8.85
CA ILE A 39 -0.34 0.45 -8.64
C ILE A 39 -0.34 -1.09 -8.54
N LEU A 40 -1.32 -1.68 -7.86
CA LEU A 40 -1.49 -3.13 -7.77
C LEU A 40 -1.71 -3.75 -9.16
N ALA A 41 -2.62 -3.20 -9.96
CA ALA A 41 -2.91 -3.71 -11.30
C ALA A 41 -1.66 -3.66 -12.19
N LEU A 42 -0.91 -2.56 -12.16
CA LEU A 42 0.34 -2.42 -12.91
C LEU A 42 1.43 -3.40 -12.42
N PHE A 43 1.52 -3.62 -11.12
CA PHE A 43 2.49 -4.55 -10.54
C PHE A 43 2.16 -6.02 -10.85
N ALA A 44 0.87 -6.37 -10.85
CA ALA A 44 0.41 -7.75 -10.94
C ALA A 44 0.05 -8.22 -12.36
N MET A 45 0.01 -7.32 -13.35
CA MET A 45 -0.35 -7.66 -14.73
C MET A 45 0.60 -8.67 -15.37
N GLU A 46 0.08 -9.43 -16.33
CA GLU A 46 0.94 -10.24 -17.20
C GLU A 46 1.70 -9.34 -18.16
N THR A 47 2.70 -9.90 -18.84
CA THR A 47 3.40 -9.18 -19.90
C THR A 47 2.41 -8.86 -21.02
N PRO A 48 2.19 -7.56 -21.35
CA PRO A 48 1.30 -7.19 -22.44
C PRO A 48 1.90 -7.61 -23.79
N VAL A 49 1.03 -7.71 -24.81
CA VAL A 49 1.44 -8.09 -26.18
C VAL A 49 2.39 -7.05 -26.77
N SER A 50 2.20 -5.78 -26.42
CA SER A 50 3.06 -4.66 -26.84
C SER A 50 3.08 -3.56 -25.77
N LEU A 51 3.77 -2.45 -26.08
CA LEU A 51 3.74 -1.23 -25.26
C LEU A 51 2.58 -0.29 -25.64
N ASP A 52 1.67 -0.73 -26.50
CA ASP A 52 0.48 0.04 -26.85
C ASP A 52 -0.44 0.18 -25.63
N ALA A 53 -1.09 1.34 -25.52
CA ALA A 53 -1.89 1.68 -24.36
C ALA A 53 -3.00 0.66 -24.08
N GLU A 54 -3.66 0.16 -25.13
CA GLU A 54 -4.75 -0.80 -24.98
C GLU A 54 -4.26 -2.18 -24.53
N ASP A 55 -3.09 -2.64 -24.98
CA ASP A 55 -2.52 -3.92 -24.55
C ASP A 55 -2.15 -3.90 -23.07
N ILE A 56 -1.57 -2.79 -22.59
CA ILE A 56 -1.26 -2.60 -21.16
C ILE A 56 -2.55 -2.56 -20.33
N ARG A 57 -3.54 -1.79 -20.77
CA ARG A 57 -4.84 -1.67 -20.07
C ARG A 57 -5.59 -3.00 -20.03
N ASN A 58 -5.52 -3.80 -21.09
CA ASN A 58 -6.14 -5.12 -21.12
C ASN A 58 -5.58 -6.03 -20.02
N GLU A 59 -4.25 -6.06 -19.83
CA GLU A 59 -3.65 -6.87 -18.76
C GLU A 59 -3.95 -6.33 -17.35
N LYS A 60 -4.05 -5.00 -17.17
CA LYS A 60 -4.52 -4.39 -15.91
C LYS A 60 -5.95 -4.83 -15.57
N VAL A 61 -6.88 -4.71 -16.52
CA VAL A 61 -8.30 -5.08 -16.33
C VAL A 61 -8.44 -6.58 -16.05
N LYS A 62 -7.65 -7.42 -16.73
CA LYS A 62 -7.62 -8.87 -16.50
C LYS A 62 -7.23 -9.20 -15.06
N VAL A 63 -6.26 -8.50 -14.47
CA VAL A 63 -5.92 -8.65 -13.05
C VAL A 63 -7.11 -8.30 -12.17
N LEU A 64 -7.71 -7.12 -12.37
CA LEU A 64 -8.83 -6.67 -11.53
C LEU A 64 -10.01 -7.63 -11.58
N ARG A 65 -10.33 -8.18 -12.76
CA ARG A 65 -11.38 -9.19 -12.93
C ARG A 65 -11.04 -10.54 -12.31
N SER A 66 -9.76 -10.83 -12.08
CA SER A 66 -9.30 -12.05 -11.40
C SER A 66 -9.23 -11.89 -9.89
N MET A 67 -9.53 -10.71 -9.33
CA MET A 67 -9.47 -10.50 -7.89
C MET A 67 -10.70 -11.07 -7.18
N ARG A 68 -10.47 -11.66 -6.01
CA ARG A 68 -11.56 -12.11 -5.14
C ARG A 68 -12.35 -10.93 -4.59
N PRO A 69 -13.69 -11.05 -4.42
CA PRO A 69 -14.49 -10.06 -3.71
C PRO A 69 -13.94 -9.81 -2.30
N ILE A 70 -13.78 -8.54 -1.93
CA ILE A 70 -13.19 -8.15 -0.65
C ILE A 70 -14.19 -8.42 0.48
N GLN A 71 -13.80 -9.27 1.43
CA GLN A 71 -14.62 -9.61 2.60
C GLN A 71 -14.19 -8.81 3.83
N MET A 72 -15.16 -8.41 4.65
CA MET A 72 -14.88 -7.62 5.87
C MET A 72 -13.95 -8.33 6.86
N GLU A 73 -13.90 -9.68 6.86
CA GLU A 73 -12.99 -10.48 7.70
C GLU A 73 -11.49 -10.34 7.34
N ASP A 74 -11.21 -9.84 6.15
CA ASP A 74 -9.87 -9.56 5.64
C ASP A 74 -9.59 -8.05 5.53
N VAL A 75 -10.42 -7.25 6.20
CA VAL A 75 -10.32 -5.78 6.23
C VAL A 75 -10.29 -5.28 7.67
N VAL A 76 -9.39 -4.34 7.92
CA VAL A 76 -9.32 -3.57 9.16
C VAL A 76 -9.51 -2.11 8.82
N ILE A 77 -10.53 -1.49 9.41
CA ILE A 77 -10.77 -0.04 9.31
C ILE A 77 -10.40 0.64 10.63
N GLY A 78 -9.92 1.88 10.55
CA GLY A 78 -9.54 2.65 11.72
C GLY A 78 -9.82 4.14 11.59
N GLN A 79 -9.87 4.82 12.73
CA GLN A 79 -10.07 6.27 12.81
C GLN A 79 -9.10 6.88 13.83
N TYR A 80 -8.37 7.94 13.46
CA TYR A 80 -7.40 8.53 14.38
C TYR A 80 -8.05 9.34 15.50
N LYS A 81 -7.48 9.25 16.71
CA LYS A 81 -7.85 10.03 17.88
C LYS A 81 -6.73 10.98 18.29
N SER A 82 -7.10 11.99 19.07
CA SER A 82 -6.19 13.01 19.59
C SER A 82 -5.00 12.38 20.31
N HIS A 83 -3.83 12.96 20.14
CA HIS A 83 -2.62 12.51 20.81
C HIS A 83 -1.70 13.69 21.10
N THR A 84 -1.19 13.74 22.33
CA THR A 84 -0.20 14.74 22.75
C THR A 84 1.19 14.13 22.71
N LYS A 85 2.09 14.72 21.92
CA LYS A 85 3.49 14.28 21.80
C LYS A 85 4.41 15.49 21.85
N GLY A 86 5.39 15.47 22.77
CA GLY A 86 6.36 16.55 22.91
C GLY A 86 5.74 17.92 23.25
N GLY A 87 4.64 17.93 24.01
CA GLY A 87 3.91 19.16 24.36
C GLY A 87 2.97 19.71 23.28
N VAL A 88 2.97 19.12 22.08
CA VAL A 88 2.05 19.47 20.99
C VAL A 88 0.88 18.50 21.01
N THR A 89 -0.35 19.03 21.06
CA THR A 89 -1.59 18.23 20.98
C THR A 89 -2.09 18.22 19.55
N HIS A 90 -2.13 17.04 18.96
CA HIS A 90 -2.74 16.83 17.65
C HIS A 90 -4.21 16.45 17.82
N PRO A 91 -5.16 17.15 17.19
CA PRO A 91 -6.59 16.85 17.31
C PRO A 91 -6.94 15.49 16.67
N GLY A 92 -7.99 14.84 17.19
CA GLY A 92 -8.60 13.66 16.58
C GLY A 92 -9.47 14.00 15.38
N TYR A 93 -9.92 12.99 14.65
CA TYR A 93 -10.72 13.20 13.43
C TYR A 93 -12.04 13.94 13.73
N THR A 94 -12.77 13.46 14.74
CA THR A 94 -14.03 14.06 15.21
C THR A 94 -13.86 15.38 15.98
N ASP A 95 -12.63 15.84 16.20
CA ASP A 95 -12.36 17.16 16.80
C ASP A 95 -12.40 18.27 15.75
N ASP A 96 -12.26 17.93 14.46
CA ASP A 96 -12.50 18.84 13.34
C ASP A 96 -13.98 19.31 13.37
N LYS A 97 -14.19 20.62 13.35
CA LYS A 97 -15.53 21.23 13.44
C LYS A 97 -16.39 20.91 12.21
N THR A 98 -15.77 20.54 11.10
CA THR A 98 -16.44 20.18 9.85
C THR A 98 -16.91 18.72 9.83
N VAL A 99 -16.54 17.91 10.83
CA VAL A 99 -16.85 16.48 10.91
C VAL A 99 -17.96 16.24 11.95
N PRO A 100 -19.00 15.45 11.63
CA PRO A 100 -20.00 15.01 12.60
C PRO A 100 -19.36 14.29 13.80
N LYS A 101 -19.84 14.57 15.01
CA LYS A 101 -19.25 14.01 16.25
C LYS A 101 -19.40 12.50 16.38
N ASP A 102 -20.39 11.93 15.70
CA ASP A 102 -20.69 10.51 15.60
C ASP A 102 -20.16 9.87 14.31
N SER A 103 -19.32 10.58 13.54
CA SER A 103 -18.73 10.04 12.31
C SER A 103 -17.94 8.75 12.57
N LEU A 104 -18.28 7.72 11.79
CA LEU A 104 -17.57 6.44 11.75
C LEU A 104 -16.65 6.33 10.52
N THR A 105 -16.40 7.44 9.81
CA THR A 105 -15.62 7.43 8.58
C THR A 105 -14.20 6.92 8.83
N PRO A 106 -13.75 5.88 8.11
CA PRO A 106 -12.40 5.37 8.24
C PRO A 106 -11.37 6.37 7.70
N THR A 107 -10.42 6.75 8.55
CA THR A 107 -9.20 7.50 8.16
C THR A 107 -8.01 6.56 7.91
N PHE A 108 -8.20 5.27 8.18
CA PHE A 108 -7.26 4.19 7.96
C PHE A 108 -8.00 2.95 7.45
N ALA A 109 -7.41 2.24 6.51
CA ALA A 109 -7.85 0.92 6.12
C ALA A 109 -6.66 0.04 5.73
N ALA A 110 -6.74 -1.23 6.10
CA ALA A 110 -5.84 -2.28 5.64
C ALA A 110 -6.67 -3.46 5.14
N ALA A 111 -6.27 -4.06 4.02
CA ALA A 111 -6.97 -5.20 3.41
C ALA A 111 -5.97 -6.25 2.94
N ALA A 112 -6.34 -7.53 3.07
CA ALA A 112 -5.67 -8.61 2.37
C ALA A 112 -6.48 -8.97 1.12
N LEU A 113 -5.84 -8.87 -0.04
CA LEU A 113 -6.44 -9.09 -1.35
C LEU A 113 -5.80 -10.31 -2.02
N PHE A 114 -6.54 -10.97 -2.89
CA PHE A 114 -6.10 -12.16 -3.61
C PHE A 114 -6.46 -12.06 -5.08
N ILE A 115 -5.57 -12.55 -5.93
CA ILE A 115 -5.72 -12.57 -7.38
C ILE A 115 -5.73 -14.03 -7.82
N ASP A 116 -6.86 -14.52 -8.31
CA ASP A 116 -7.07 -15.89 -8.76
C ASP A 116 -6.58 -16.07 -10.20
N ASN A 117 -5.25 -16.16 -10.34
CA ASN A 117 -4.61 -16.53 -11.59
C ASN A 117 -3.36 -17.39 -11.33
N ALA A 118 -2.81 -18.00 -12.38
CA ALA A 118 -1.68 -18.92 -12.25
C ALA A 118 -0.42 -18.30 -11.62
N ARG A 119 -0.20 -16.99 -11.78
CA ARG A 119 0.99 -16.29 -11.28
C ARG A 119 0.89 -15.99 -9.79
N TRP A 120 -0.30 -15.59 -9.34
CA TRP A 120 -0.56 -15.03 -8.01
C TRP A 120 -1.36 -15.94 -7.09
N ASP A 121 -1.66 -17.17 -7.52
CA ASP A 121 -2.37 -18.14 -6.69
C ASP A 121 -1.71 -18.31 -5.32
N GLY A 122 -2.53 -18.16 -4.27
CA GLY A 122 -2.11 -18.23 -2.87
C GLY A 122 -1.16 -17.11 -2.39
N VAL A 123 -0.87 -16.08 -3.19
CA VAL A 123 -0.04 -14.93 -2.77
C VAL A 123 -0.93 -13.80 -2.28
N PRO A 124 -0.84 -13.40 -0.99
CA PRO A 124 -1.62 -12.28 -0.47
C PRO A 124 -1.01 -10.93 -0.88
N PHE A 125 -1.91 -10.03 -1.29
CA PHE A 125 -1.65 -8.63 -1.58
C PHE A 125 -2.17 -7.78 -0.42
N LEU A 126 -1.26 -7.34 0.45
CA LEU A 126 -1.58 -6.53 1.61
C LEU A 126 -1.62 -5.05 1.22
N MET A 127 -2.80 -4.45 1.24
CA MET A 127 -2.97 -3.02 0.95
C MET A 127 -3.19 -2.27 2.26
N LYS A 128 -2.51 -1.14 2.45
CA LYS A 128 -2.64 -0.29 3.64
C LYS A 128 -2.64 1.18 3.24
N ALA A 129 -3.67 1.92 3.65
CA ALA A 129 -3.78 3.36 3.49
C ALA A 129 -4.17 4.02 4.82
N GLY A 130 -3.59 5.17 5.14
CA GLY A 130 -4.09 5.94 6.28
C GLY A 130 -3.47 7.32 6.47
N LYS A 131 -4.24 8.19 7.13
CA LYS A 131 -3.85 9.52 7.56
C LYS A 131 -3.42 9.54 9.02
N ALA A 132 -2.73 10.60 9.45
CA ALA A 132 -2.25 10.81 10.81
C ALA A 132 -1.40 9.64 11.33
N LEU A 133 -0.54 9.09 10.48
CA LEU A 133 0.41 8.02 10.81
C LEU A 133 1.78 8.60 11.17
N HIS A 134 2.69 7.77 11.68
CA HIS A 134 4.03 8.20 12.10
C HIS A 134 4.94 8.70 10.97
N THR A 135 4.66 8.36 9.71
CA THR A 135 5.52 8.71 8.57
C THR A 135 4.71 8.93 7.29
N ARG A 136 5.12 9.90 6.47
CA ARG A 136 4.70 10.02 5.07
C ARG A 136 5.48 9.03 4.18
N ARG A 137 4.77 8.18 3.44
CA ARG A 137 5.37 7.28 2.42
C ARG A 137 4.33 6.70 1.48
N ALA A 138 4.75 6.46 0.25
CA ALA A 138 4.11 5.55 -0.69
C ALA A 138 5.15 4.53 -1.16
N GLU A 139 4.93 3.23 -0.90
CA GLU A 139 5.90 2.19 -1.22
C GLU A 139 5.24 0.85 -1.56
N ILE A 140 5.89 0.10 -2.43
CA ILE A 140 5.60 -1.30 -2.75
C ILE A 140 6.70 -2.15 -2.13
N ARG A 141 6.33 -3.17 -1.36
CA ARG A 141 7.26 -4.11 -0.75
C ARG A 141 6.94 -5.52 -1.24
N VAL A 142 7.91 -6.19 -1.83
CA VAL A 142 7.81 -7.58 -2.26
C VAL A 142 8.64 -8.42 -1.32
N GLN A 143 7.98 -9.21 -0.48
CA GLN A 143 8.67 -10.13 0.41
C GLN A 143 8.86 -11.48 -0.29
N PHE A 144 10.10 -11.96 -0.36
CA PHE A 144 10.39 -13.28 -0.93
C PHE A 144 10.21 -14.39 0.10
N ARG A 145 10.00 -15.62 -0.37
CA ARG A 145 9.99 -16.82 0.48
C ARG A 145 11.39 -17.05 1.08
N HIS A 146 11.42 -17.70 2.23
CA HIS A 146 12.67 -18.11 2.86
C HIS A 146 13.42 -19.10 1.98
N VAL A 147 14.75 -19.16 2.14
CA VAL A 147 15.60 -20.14 1.44
C VAL A 147 15.43 -21.51 2.12
N PRO A 148 14.92 -22.54 1.42
CA PRO A 148 14.79 -23.88 2.00
C PRO A 148 16.16 -24.44 2.41
N GLY A 149 16.21 -25.16 3.53
CA GLY A 149 17.45 -25.82 3.97
C GLY A 149 18.58 -24.86 4.39
N ASN A 150 18.26 -23.64 4.81
CA ASN A 150 19.26 -22.64 5.19
C ASN A 150 20.21 -23.15 6.30
N LEU A 151 21.45 -23.47 5.93
CA LEU A 151 22.48 -24.00 6.83
C LEU A 151 22.94 -22.98 7.89
N TYR A 152 22.70 -21.70 7.67
CA TYR A 152 23.07 -20.62 8.58
C TYR A 152 22.11 -20.51 9.78
N ASN A 153 20.94 -21.19 9.75
CA ASN A 153 19.93 -21.17 10.81
C ASN A 153 20.47 -21.58 12.19
N ARG A 154 21.53 -22.41 12.24
CA ARG A 154 22.13 -22.90 13.50
C ARG A 154 23.13 -21.93 14.12
N ASN A 155 23.68 -21.00 13.33
CA ASN A 155 24.78 -20.11 13.74
C ASN A 155 24.37 -18.64 13.85
N THR A 156 23.11 -18.30 13.55
CA THR A 156 22.62 -16.91 13.57
C THR A 156 21.51 -16.76 14.59
N GLY A 157 21.67 -15.84 15.55
CA GLY A 157 20.57 -15.30 16.37
C GLY A 157 19.55 -14.47 15.58
N CYS A 158 19.38 -14.76 14.29
CA CYS A 158 18.41 -14.11 13.43
C CYS A 158 17.17 -14.98 13.30
N ASP A 159 16.05 -14.42 13.75
CA ASP A 159 14.68 -14.86 13.49
C ASP A 159 14.50 -15.24 12.00
N LEU A 160 14.02 -16.47 11.73
CA LEU A 160 13.82 -17.04 10.40
C LEU A 160 12.94 -16.17 9.50
N ASP A 161 11.97 -15.47 10.10
CA ASP A 161 11.07 -14.54 9.40
C ASP A 161 11.80 -13.26 8.94
N LYS A 162 12.95 -12.94 9.54
CA LYS A 162 13.74 -11.72 9.25
C LYS A 162 14.83 -11.95 8.21
N ALA A 163 15.09 -13.19 7.79
CA ALA A 163 16.14 -13.56 6.84
C ALA A 163 15.65 -13.65 5.38
N THR A 164 14.44 -13.16 5.05
CA THR A 164 13.96 -13.16 3.67
C THR A 164 14.43 -11.93 2.92
N ASN A 165 14.74 -12.07 1.63
CA ASN A 165 14.99 -10.92 0.77
C ASN A 165 13.70 -10.08 0.64
N GLU A 166 13.87 -8.78 0.41
CA GLU A 166 12.75 -7.85 0.22
C GLU A 166 13.11 -6.84 -0.87
N LEU A 167 12.32 -6.77 -1.94
CA LEU A 167 12.42 -5.69 -2.92
C LEU A 167 11.50 -4.55 -2.47
N VAL A 168 12.04 -3.35 -2.36
CA VAL A 168 11.29 -2.16 -1.98
C VAL A 168 11.38 -1.15 -3.11
N ILE A 169 10.21 -0.73 -3.59
CA ILE A 169 10.04 0.35 -4.56
C ILE A 169 9.35 1.49 -3.80
N ARG A 170 10.10 2.54 -3.49
CA ARG A 170 9.58 3.74 -2.83
C ARG A 170 9.21 4.76 -3.88
N VAL A 171 7.93 5.12 -3.91
CA VAL A 171 7.36 6.10 -4.82
C VAL A 171 7.54 7.52 -4.27
N GLN A 172 7.36 7.71 -2.96
CA GLN A 172 7.63 8.99 -2.29
C GLN A 172 7.69 8.80 -0.77
N PRO A 173 8.32 9.71 -0.01
CA PRO A 173 9.33 10.67 -0.47
C PRO A 173 10.65 9.95 -0.81
N ASP A 174 11.59 10.64 -1.45
CA ASP A 174 12.91 10.11 -1.83
C ASP A 174 12.81 8.83 -2.68
N GLU A 175 12.46 9.00 -3.95
CA GLU A 175 12.27 7.93 -4.93
C GLU A 175 13.47 6.98 -4.93
N ALA A 176 13.22 5.71 -4.60
CA ALA A 176 14.28 4.73 -4.45
C ALA A 176 13.81 3.32 -4.79
N ILE A 177 14.70 2.54 -5.37
CA ILE A 177 14.53 1.10 -5.56
C ILE A 177 15.66 0.42 -4.82
N TYR A 178 15.35 -0.43 -3.85
CA TYR A 178 16.38 -1.16 -3.13
C TYR A 178 15.99 -2.58 -2.81
N LEU A 179 16.98 -3.47 -2.87
CA LEU A 179 16.84 -4.88 -2.54
C LEU A 179 17.56 -5.16 -1.23
N LYS A 180 16.80 -5.59 -0.23
CA LYS A 180 17.35 -6.12 1.01
C LYS A 180 17.79 -7.56 0.78
N ILE A 181 19.06 -7.83 1.02
CA ILE A 181 19.68 -9.14 0.88
C ILE A 181 20.43 -9.51 2.16
N ASN A 182 20.65 -10.80 2.38
CA ASN A 182 21.59 -11.25 3.39
C ASN A 182 22.98 -11.35 2.77
N ASN A 183 23.97 -10.75 3.43
CA ASN A 183 25.37 -10.79 3.01
C ASN A 183 26.26 -11.17 4.19
N LYS A 184 27.42 -11.77 3.90
CA LYS A 184 28.46 -12.00 4.90
C LYS A 184 28.97 -10.64 5.40
N VAL A 185 29.02 -10.46 6.71
CA VAL A 185 29.66 -9.30 7.33
C VAL A 185 31.16 -9.33 6.96
N PRO A 186 31.71 -8.27 6.38
CA PRO A 186 33.15 -8.18 6.11
C PRO A 186 33.97 -8.47 7.38
N GLY A 187 34.91 -9.39 7.28
CA GLY A 187 35.72 -9.85 8.40
C GLY A 187 36.04 -11.35 8.38
N LEU A 188 36.71 -11.79 9.44
CA LEU A 188 37.18 -13.17 9.60
C LEU A 188 36.08 -14.15 10.04
N GLY A 189 34.96 -13.64 10.57
CA GLY A 189 33.82 -14.45 11.01
C GLY A 189 32.87 -14.85 9.88
N MET A 190 32.05 -15.86 10.12
CA MET A 190 31.02 -16.37 9.19
C MET A 190 29.61 -15.90 9.56
N ARG A 191 29.48 -14.65 9.99
CA ARG A 191 28.20 -14.05 10.36
C ARG A 191 27.54 -13.39 9.14
N LEU A 192 26.25 -13.63 8.95
CA LEU A 192 25.42 -12.93 7.96
C LEU A 192 24.76 -11.71 8.61
N ASP A 193 24.58 -10.66 7.82
CA ASP A 193 23.79 -9.48 8.17
C ASP A 193 22.97 -9.01 6.96
N ARG A 194 21.92 -8.22 7.22
CA ARG A 194 21.09 -7.64 6.18
C ARG A 194 21.74 -6.39 5.61
N SER A 195 21.96 -6.41 4.30
CA SER A 195 22.49 -5.28 3.53
C SER A 195 21.50 -4.86 2.46
N ASN A 196 21.66 -3.65 1.93
CA ASN A 196 20.80 -3.06 0.91
C ASN A 196 21.61 -2.82 -0.37
N LEU A 197 21.14 -3.36 -1.50
CA LEU A 197 21.53 -2.87 -2.82
C LEU A 197 20.58 -1.71 -3.15
N ASN A 198 21.09 -0.49 -3.28
CA ASN A 198 20.27 0.71 -3.29
C ASN A 198 20.48 1.56 -4.56
N LEU A 199 19.38 1.89 -5.24
CA LEU A 199 19.28 2.94 -6.25
C LEU A 199 18.42 4.07 -5.68
N LEU A 200 19.07 5.12 -5.17
CA LEU A 200 18.41 6.37 -4.77
C LEU A 200 18.44 7.34 -5.95
N TYR A 201 17.27 7.81 -6.39
CA TYR A 201 17.17 8.61 -7.63
C TYR A 201 17.93 9.93 -7.51
N SER A 202 17.75 10.66 -6.42
CA SER A 202 18.41 11.94 -6.17
C SER A 202 19.94 11.84 -6.11
N ALA A 203 20.49 10.69 -5.72
CA ALA A 203 21.93 10.46 -5.71
C ALA A 203 22.48 10.00 -7.07
N ARG A 204 21.65 9.33 -7.88
CA ARG A 204 22.08 8.73 -9.17
C ARG A 204 21.83 9.63 -10.37
N TYR A 205 20.75 10.39 -10.35
CA TYR A 205 20.29 11.24 -11.43
C TYR A 205 20.21 12.68 -10.95
N SER A 206 20.82 13.60 -11.70
CA SER A 206 20.87 15.03 -11.37
C SER A 206 19.70 15.83 -11.94
N LYS A 207 18.73 15.18 -12.58
CA LYS A 207 17.57 15.83 -13.18
C LYS A 207 16.40 15.81 -12.22
N GLU A 208 15.62 16.89 -12.27
CA GLU A 208 14.33 16.98 -11.60
C GLU A 208 13.36 15.94 -12.18
N ILE A 209 12.61 15.30 -11.29
CA ILE A 209 11.52 14.40 -11.64
C ILE A 209 10.30 15.31 -11.85
N PRO A 210 9.69 15.35 -13.04
CA PRO A 210 8.54 16.22 -13.30
C PRO A 210 7.36 15.83 -12.41
N ASP A 211 6.51 16.80 -12.08
CA ASP A 211 5.29 16.53 -11.33
C ASP A 211 4.34 15.61 -12.11
N ALA A 212 3.51 14.86 -11.38
CA ALA A 212 2.54 13.94 -11.97
C ALA A 212 1.61 14.64 -12.98
N TYR A 213 1.18 15.88 -12.71
CA TYR A 213 0.31 16.62 -13.63
C TYR A 213 1.04 17.09 -14.89
N GLU A 214 2.32 17.46 -14.80
CA GLU A 214 3.11 17.82 -15.99
C GLU A 214 3.17 16.65 -16.97
N ARG A 215 3.42 15.43 -16.46
CA ARG A 215 3.43 14.22 -17.28
C ARG A 215 2.06 13.91 -17.88
N LEU A 216 1.00 13.95 -17.07
CA LEU A 216 -0.35 13.62 -17.52
C LEU A 216 -0.89 14.63 -18.55
N LEU A 217 -0.59 15.91 -18.39
CA LEU A 217 -0.97 16.93 -19.37
C LEU A 217 -0.25 16.73 -20.70
N LEU A 218 1.04 16.44 -20.66
CA LEU A 218 1.80 16.11 -21.86
C LEU A 218 1.23 14.88 -22.56
N ASP A 219 0.98 13.80 -21.81
CA ASP A 219 0.39 12.57 -22.36
C ASP A 219 -0.98 12.84 -22.99
N ALA A 220 -1.82 13.67 -22.38
CA ALA A 220 -3.12 14.05 -22.95
C ALA A 220 -2.99 14.81 -24.28
N ILE A 221 -2.00 15.72 -24.39
CA ILE A 221 -1.73 16.48 -25.61
C ILE A 221 -1.19 15.57 -26.72
N GLU A 222 -0.33 14.62 -26.37
CA GLU A 222 0.24 13.64 -27.31
C GLU A 222 -0.75 12.54 -27.69
N GLY A 223 -1.94 12.51 -27.07
CA GLY A 223 -2.92 11.45 -27.27
C GLY A 223 -2.49 10.11 -26.66
N GLU A 224 -1.52 10.13 -25.76
CA GLU A 224 -1.01 8.98 -25.03
C GLU A 224 -1.95 8.61 -23.88
N ARG A 225 -2.36 7.34 -23.86
CA ARG A 225 -3.45 6.86 -23.01
C ARG A 225 -2.97 5.88 -21.94
N ARG A 226 -1.71 5.41 -21.98
CA ARG A 226 -1.16 4.39 -21.06
C ARG A 226 -1.44 4.67 -19.57
N LEU A 227 -1.33 5.92 -19.14
CA LEU A 227 -1.48 6.32 -17.72
C LEU A 227 -2.91 6.71 -17.32
N PHE A 228 -3.86 6.73 -18.26
CA PHE A 228 -5.25 7.08 -18.00
C PHE A 228 -6.11 5.83 -17.76
N ILE A 229 -7.08 5.96 -16.86
CA ILE A 229 -8.02 4.90 -16.50
C ILE A 229 -9.04 4.73 -17.63
N ARG A 230 -9.30 3.47 -18.03
CA ARG A 230 -10.34 3.10 -19.02
C ARG A 230 -11.66 2.80 -18.29
N SER A 231 -12.80 2.93 -18.98
CA SER A 231 -14.13 2.76 -18.36
C SER A 231 -14.33 1.38 -17.72
N ASP A 232 -13.93 0.31 -18.40
CA ASP A 232 -14.02 -1.06 -17.89
C ASP A 232 -13.06 -1.33 -16.71
N GLU A 233 -11.94 -0.62 -16.65
CA GLU A 233 -11.02 -0.63 -15.50
C GLU A 233 -11.68 0.01 -14.28
N LEU A 234 -12.36 1.14 -14.48
CA LEU A 234 -13.12 1.81 -13.43
C LEU A 234 -14.26 0.94 -12.91
N ASP A 235 -15.01 0.29 -13.81
CA ASP A 235 -16.10 -0.62 -13.46
C ASP A 235 -15.61 -1.82 -12.65
N ALA A 236 -14.49 -2.43 -13.06
CA ALA A 236 -13.87 -3.54 -12.32
C ALA A 236 -13.40 -3.10 -10.92
N ALA A 237 -12.77 -1.92 -10.83
CA ALA A 237 -12.32 -1.35 -9.56
C ALA A 237 -13.49 -1.12 -8.58
N TRP A 238 -14.58 -0.52 -9.05
CA TRP A 238 -15.77 -0.31 -8.22
C TRP A 238 -16.47 -1.61 -7.84
N SER A 239 -16.57 -2.56 -8.77
CA SER A 239 -17.16 -3.88 -8.48
C SER A 239 -16.47 -4.60 -7.32
N LEU A 240 -15.16 -4.39 -7.12
CA LEU A 240 -14.41 -4.96 -6.00
C LEU A 240 -14.70 -4.29 -4.65
N PHE A 241 -14.75 -2.95 -4.61
CA PHE A 241 -14.86 -2.19 -3.36
C PHE A 241 -16.30 -1.86 -2.95
N THR A 242 -17.23 -1.76 -3.89
CA THR A 242 -18.63 -1.38 -3.61
C THR A 242 -19.31 -2.30 -2.58
N PRO A 243 -19.19 -3.64 -2.62
CA PRO A 243 -19.79 -4.50 -1.61
C PRO A 243 -19.27 -4.22 -0.18
N LEU A 244 -17.95 -4.05 -0.05
CA LEU A 244 -17.30 -3.71 1.22
C LEU A 244 -17.78 -2.34 1.75
N LEU A 245 -17.82 -1.34 0.87
CA LEU A 245 -18.24 0.02 1.23
C LEU A 245 -19.69 0.04 1.71
N LYS A 246 -20.59 -0.67 1.01
CA LYS A 246 -21.99 -0.83 1.43
C LYS A 246 -22.08 -1.52 2.78
N GLU A 247 -21.32 -2.59 3.00
CA GLU A 247 -21.32 -3.29 4.29
C GLU A 247 -20.87 -2.36 5.44
N ILE A 248 -19.83 -1.55 5.23
CA ILE A 248 -19.33 -0.60 6.23
C ILE A 248 -20.41 0.43 6.60
N GLU A 249 -21.09 0.97 5.60
CA GLU A 249 -22.11 2.02 5.75
C GLU A 249 -23.41 1.47 6.35
N GLU A 250 -23.95 0.39 5.81
CA GLU A 250 -25.22 -0.20 6.25
C GLU A 250 -25.13 -0.78 7.66
N LYS A 251 -24.01 -1.45 7.99
CA LYS A 251 -23.80 -2.03 9.34
C LYS A 251 -23.19 -1.03 10.32
N LYS A 252 -22.93 0.21 9.92
CA LYS A 252 -22.28 1.25 10.75
C LYS A 252 -21.08 0.70 11.52
N ARG A 253 -20.16 0.05 10.79
CA ARG A 253 -19.01 -0.63 11.40
C ARG A 253 -18.17 0.38 12.16
N ILE A 254 -17.93 0.13 13.45
CA ILE A 254 -17.12 1.00 14.31
C ILE A 254 -15.64 0.80 13.94
N PRO A 255 -14.92 1.86 13.54
CA PRO A 255 -13.50 1.76 13.22
C PRO A 255 -12.65 1.56 14.48
N GLU A 256 -11.54 0.83 14.35
CA GLU A 256 -10.56 0.71 15.44
C GLU A 256 -9.84 2.05 15.63
N TYR A 257 -9.86 2.59 16.86
CA TYR A 257 -9.22 3.85 17.14
C TYR A 257 -7.70 3.71 17.27
N TYR A 258 -6.97 4.64 16.66
CA TYR A 258 -5.52 4.70 16.79
C TYR A 258 -5.04 6.12 17.14
N PRO A 259 -3.98 6.28 17.94
CA PRO A 259 -3.44 7.61 18.25
C PRO A 259 -2.87 8.29 17.00
N TYR A 260 -3.06 9.60 16.88
CA TYR A 260 -2.36 10.41 15.88
C TYR A 260 -0.84 10.18 15.97
N GLY A 261 -0.19 9.95 14.82
CA GLY A 261 1.24 9.72 14.73
C GLY A 261 1.67 8.29 15.10
N SER A 262 0.74 7.35 15.24
CA SER A 262 1.03 5.94 15.47
C SER A 262 1.24 5.16 14.15
N ARG A 263 1.40 3.83 14.24
CA ARG A 263 1.49 2.94 13.06
C ARG A 263 0.13 2.58 12.46
N GLY A 264 -0.96 3.07 13.06
CA GLY A 264 -2.32 2.68 12.77
C GLY A 264 -2.84 1.64 13.77
N PRO A 265 -4.05 1.11 13.53
CA PRO A 265 -4.70 0.08 14.34
C PRO A 265 -3.85 -1.16 14.57
N VAL A 266 -4.00 -1.80 15.72
CA VAL A 266 -3.35 -3.07 16.05
C VAL A 266 -3.91 -4.18 15.18
N GLY A 267 -5.20 -4.13 14.82
CA GLY A 267 -5.84 -5.07 13.89
C GLY A 267 -5.06 -5.23 12.58
N ALA A 268 -4.45 -4.15 12.05
CA ALA A 268 -3.66 -4.22 10.82
C ALA A 268 -2.40 -5.10 10.96
N HIS A 269 -1.83 -5.19 12.16
CA HIS A 269 -0.69 -6.06 12.43
C HIS A 269 -1.13 -7.53 12.47
N TYR A 270 -2.30 -7.82 13.06
CA TYR A 270 -2.87 -9.16 13.08
C TYR A 270 -3.32 -9.62 11.69
N LEU A 271 -3.88 -8.73 10.88
CA LEU A 271 -4.25 -9.03 9.49
C LEU A 271 -3.04 -9.49 8.67
N ALA A 272 -1.93 -8.74 8.77
CA ALA A 272 -0.68 -9.13 8.11
C ALA A 272 -0.13 -10.47 8.64
N ALA A 273 -0.30 -10.76 9.92
CA ALA A 273 0.13 -12.03 10.53
C ALA A 273 -0.76 -13.21 10.14
N LYS A 274 -2.07 -13.00 9.92
CA LYS A 274 -3.03 -14.02 9.44
C LYS A 274 -2.67 -14.49 8.03
N HIS A 275 -2.24 -13.57 7.17
CA HIS A 275 -1.96 -13.80 5.75
C HIS A 275 -0.46 -13.82 5.44
N LYS A 276 0.34 -14.42 6.33
CA LYS A 276 1.81 -14.46 6.24
C LYS A 276 2.34 -15.58 5.37
#